data_AF-L8MVN1-F1
#
_entry.id   AF-L8MVN1-F1
#
_cell.length_a   1.000
_cell.length_b   1.000
_cell.length_c   1.000
_cell.angle_alpha   90.00
_cell.angle_beta   90.00
_cell.angle_gamma   90.00
#
_symmetry.space_group_name_H-M   'P 1'
#
loop_
_entity.id
_entity.type
_entity.pdbx_description
1 polymer ?
#
loop_
_entity_poly.entity_id
_entity_poly.type
_entity_poly.pdbx_seq_one_letter_code
_entity_poly.pdbx_strand_id
1 'polypeptide(L)'
;MPINSSGQGFSENTLTKQDHFRYFVDVHLGICKGIFDTYQNNFWLSHKYYYIDLNAGPGITEEYGEGSPVIFLQEATKRQVQTRCHFVDVNETVIEALKKNISIFPCQAEYFPYDNHLAIKKISETLYQYHKKGNKKLYGLLYSDENGTVPFDELTEVFSQKHLQTLDILIYFSATTVKRCLKSFGSDKYKRLTDYIYKLPKKHWQIRQAQSDDKQQWSFLFGTNWENKQGKMGYPEVKQLKFYDLSSQKGQSILESLAYTNKEKQEMMQPKIPGLDI
;
A
#
# COMPACT_ATOMS: atom_id res chain seq x y z
N MET A 1 -21.85 -1.94 0.02
CA MET A 1 -20.92 -1.94 -1.14
C MET A 1 -21.38 -3.10 -2.01
N PRO A 2 -21.78 -2.86 -3.27
CA PRO A 2 -22.02 -3.95 -4.21
C PRO A 2 -20.79 -4.86 -4.31
N ILE A 3 -21.02 -6.15 -4.47
CA ILE A 3 -20.00 -7.17 -4.67
C ILE A 3 -20.21 -7.72 -6.09
N ASN A 4 -19.17 -7.75 -6.92
CA ASN A 4 -19.26 -8.33 -8.26
C ASN A 4 -19.27 -9.86 -8.22
N SER A 5 -19.46 -10.51 -9.38
CA SER A 5 -19.47 -11.97 -9.49
C SER A 5 -18.16 -12.64 -9.04
N SER A 6 -17.06 -11.88 -8.98
CA SER A 6 -15.75 -12.33 -8.51
C SER A 6 -15.55 -12.15 -7.01
N GLY A 7 -16.55 -11.67 -6.26
CA GLY A 7 -16.45 -11.47 -4.81
C GLY A 7 -15.79 -10.15 -4.41
N GLN A 8 -15.54 -9.24 -5.35
CA GLN A 8 -14.86 -7.97 -5.11
C GLN A 8 -15.85 -6.83 -4.89
N GLY A 9 -15.64 -6.08 -3.81
CA GLY A 9 -16.42 -4.89 -3.51
C GLY A 9 -16.04 -3.72 -4.42
N PHE A 10 -17.04 -3.02 -4.96
CA PHE A 10 -16.83 -1.80 -5.76
C PHE A 10 -17.74 -0.66 -5.32
N SER A 11 -17.36 0.58 -5.65
CA SER A 11 -18.14 1.78 -5.38
C SER A 11 -17.84 2.87 -6.41
N GLU A 12 -18.56 3.99 -6.37
CA GLU A 12 -18.28 5.17 -7.19
C GLU A 12 -16.83 5.68 -7.02
N ASN A 13 -16.21 5.40 -5.86
CA ASN A 13 -14.83 5.78 -5.58
C ASN A 13 -13.79 4.85 -6.26
N THR A 14 -14.20 3.72 -6.85
CA THR A 14 -13.28 2.76 -7.47
C THR A 14 -12.52 3.37 -8.65
N LEU A 15 -13.20 4.12 -9.53
CA LEU A 15 -12.55 4.80 -10.67
C LEU A 15 -11.54 5.85 -10.19
N THR A 16 -11.95 6.70 -9.24
CA THR A 16 -11.06 7.70 -8.64
C THR A 16 -9.84 7.04 -7.97
N LYS A 17 -10.04 5.91 -7.27
CA LYS A 17 -8.96 5.13 -6.66
C LYS A 17 -7.97 4.65 -7.72
N GLN A 18 -8.46 4.07 -8.81
CA GLN A 18 -7.64 3.56 -9.92
C GLN A 18 -6.84 4.68 -10.59
N ASP A 19 -7.45 5.82 -10.86
CA ASP A 19 -6.76 6.99 -11.45
C ASP A 19 -5.67 7.52 -10.52
N HIS A 20 -5.96 7.62 -9.22
CA HIS A 20 -4.99 8.03 -8.22
C HIS A 20 -3.86 7.00 -8.10
N PHE A 21 -4.17 5.71 -8.11
CA PHE A 21 -3.18 4.64 -8.09
C PHE A 21 -2.28 4.70 -9.34
N ARG A 22 -2.87 4.91 -10.53
CA ARG A 22 -2.13 5.08 -11.79
C ARG A 22 -1.14 6.23 -11.71
N TYR A 23 -1.59 7.41 -11.29
CA TYR A 23 -0.72 8.57 -11.15
C TYR A 23 0.40 8.31 -10.12
N PHE A 24 0.06 7.69 -8.98
CA PHE A 24 1.04 7.36 -7.96
C PHE A 24 2.13 6.41 -8.49
N VAL A 25 1.71 5.32 -9.15
CA VAL A 25 2.62 4.32 -9.72
C VAL A 25 3.48 4.92 -10.82
N ASP A 26 2.93 5.79 -11.68
CA ASP A 26 3.69 6.49 -12.71
C ASP A 26 4.85 7.31 -12.09
N VAL A 27 4.58 8.10 -11.05
CA VAL A 27 5.61 8.85 -10.33
C VAL A 27 6.65 7.92 -9.70
N HIS A 28 6.20 6.87 -9.00
CA HIS A 28 7.07 5.94 -8.28
C HIS A 28 8.00 5.17 -9.22
N LEU A 29 7.45 4.64 -10.33
CA LEU A 29 8.23 3.99 -11.38
C LEU A 29 9.23 4.94 -12.03
N GLY A 30 8.86 6.21 -12.23
CA GLY A 30 9.78 7.22 -12.76
C GLY A 30 11.00 7.45 -11.87
N ILE A 31 10.78 7.52 -10.57
CA ILE A 31 11.85 7.64 -9.57
C ILE A 31 12.73 6.41 -9.58
N CYS A 32 12.15 5.20 -9.47
CA CYS A 32 12.92 3.96 -9.47
C CYS A 32 13.69 3.76 -10.77
N LYS A 33 13.11 4.13 -11.92
CA LYS A 33 13.80 4.12 -13.21
C LYS A 33 15.03 5.04 -13.20
N GLY A 34 14.89 6.26 -12.69
CA GLY A 34 16.02 7.18 -12.55
C GLY A 34 17.16 6.58 -11.70
N ILE A 35 16.82 5.87 -10.61
CA ILE A 35 17.80 5.13 -9.79
C ILE A 35 18.45 4.00 -10.60
N PHE A 36 17.66 3.20 -11.31
CA PHE A 36 18.17 2.07 -12.11
C PHE A 36 19.10 2.54 -13.23
N ASP A 37 18.72 3.59 -13.96
CA ASP A 37 19.51 4.15 -15.05
C ASP A 37 20.82 4.78 -14.52
N THR A 38 20.76 5.50 -13.40
CA THR A 38 21.95 6.10 -12.75
C THR A 38 22.96 5.03 -12.31
N TYR A 39 22.48 3.87 -11.88
CA TYR A 39 23.30 2.80 -11.32
C TYR A 39 23.31 1.54 -12.18
N GLN A 40 23.13 1.64 -13.51
CA GLN A 40 22.99 0.51 -14.43
C GLN A 40 24.12 -0.53 -14.35
N ASN A 41 25.34 -0.11 -14.01
CA ASN A 41 26.52 -1.00 -13.92
C ASN A 41 26.79 -1.53 -12.50
N ASN A 42 25.95 -1.20 -11.52
CA ASN A 42 26.19 -1.54 -10.12
C ASN A 42 25.64 -2.91 -9.75
N PHE A 43 26.53 -3.88 -9.48
CA PHE A 43 26.15 -5.26 -9.14
C PHE A 43 25.29 -5.39 -7.86
N TRP A 44 25.37 -4.41 -6.94
CA TRP A 44 24.57 -4.40 -5.71
C TRP A 44 23.08 -4.12 -5.96
N LEU A 45 22.69 -3.75 -7.17
CA LEU A 45 21.31 -3.44 -7.55
C LEU A 45 20.73 -4.58 -8.40
N SER A 46 19.44 -4.86 -8.20
CA SER A 46 18.70 -5.88 -8.96
C SER A 46 18.30 -5.44 -10.35
N HIS A 47 18.23 -4.13 -10.60
CA HIS A 47 17.73 -3.50 -11.85
C HIS A 47 16.34 -4.00 -12.27
N LYS A 48 15.59 -4.53 -11.30
CA LYS A 48 14.20 -4.94 -11.47
C LYS A 48 13.36 -4.24 -10.43
N TYR A 49 12.20 -3.79 -10.85
CA TYR A 49 11.18 -3.29 -9.96
C TYR A 49 10.37 -4.46 -9.41
N TYR A 50 10.26 -4.56 -8.08
CA TYR A 50 9.48 -5.60 -7.42
C TYR A 50 8.10 -5.05 -7.06
N TYR A 51 7.06 -5.56 -7.71
CA TYR A 51 5.68 -5.21 -7.39
C TYR A 51 5.02 -6.35 -6.64
N ILE A 52 4.34 -6.04 -5.55
CA ILE A 52 3.56 -7.00 -4.76
C ILE A 52 2.16 -6.42 -4.64
N ASP A 53 1.16 -7.13 -5.14
CA ASP A 53 -0.24 -6.72 -5.04
C ASP A 53 -0.98 -7.75 -4.18
N LEU A 54 -1.34 -7.34 -2.96
CA LEU A 54 -2.00 -8.21 -1.99
C LEU A 54 -3.49 -8.45 -2.30
N ASN A 55 -4.06 -7.72 -3.26
CA ASN A 55 -5.48 -7.83 -3.60
C ASN A 55 -5.65 -7.69 -5.11
N ALA A 56 -4.88 -8.48 -5.86
CA ALA A 56 -4.69 -8.31 -7.30
C ALA A 56 -6.00 -8.42 -8.09
N GLY A 57 -6.90 -9.31 -7.67
CA GLY A 57 -8.12 -9.58 -8.42
C GLY A 57 -7.85 -10.14 -9.81
N PRO A 58 -8.85 -10.12 -10.71
CA PRO A 58 -8.71 -10.63 -12.07
C PRO A 58 -7.97 -9.65 -13.00
N GLY A 59 -7.54 -8.49 -12.50
CA GLY A 59 -6.87 -7.44 -13.26
C GLY A 59 -7.78 -6.62 -14.19
N ILE A 60 -8.86 -7.20 -14.74
CA ILE A 60 -9.88 -6.50 -15.53
C ILE A 60 -11.26 -7.01 -15.10
N THR A 61 -12.21 -6.11 -14.88
CA THR A 61 -13.62 -6.43 -14.64
C THR A 61 -14.53 -5.60 -15.53
N GLU A 62 -15.75 -6.08 -15.77
CA GLU A 62 -16.74 -5.33 -16.55
C GLU A 62 -17.24 -4.10 -15.80
N GLU A 63 -17.30 -4.15 -14.46
CA GLU A 63 -17.91 -3.08 -13.66
C GLU A 63 -17.04 -1.84 -13.49
N TYR A 64 -15.72 -2.00 -13.48
CA TYR A 64 -14.79 -0.89 -13.23
C TYR A 64 -13.51 -0.93 -14.06
N GLY A 65 -13.45 -1.77 -15.09
CA GLY A 65 -12.33 -1.83 -16.02
C GLY A 65 -11.06 -2.34 -15.36
N GLU A 66 -9.98 -1.57 -15.47
CA GLU A 66 -8.64 -2.01 -15.12
C GLU A 66 -8.37 -1.98 -13.61
N GLY A 67 -8.01 -3.12 -13.04
CA GLY A 67 -7.52 -3.26 -11.68
C GLY A 67 -6.04 -2.91 -11.53
N SER A 68 -5.56 -2.89 -10.29
CA SER A 68 -4.18 -2.50 -9.96
C SER A 68 -3.09 -3.31 -10.68
N PRO A 69 -3.21 -4.63 -10.97
CA PRO A 69 -2.20 -5.34 -11.76
C PRO A 69 -2.03 -4.78 -13.17
N VAL A 70 -3.15 -4.51 -13.87
CA VAL A 70 -3.13 -4.03 -15.25
C VAL A 70 -2.63 -2.59 -15.29
N ILE A 71 -3.14 -1.73 -14.40
CA ILE A 71 -2.69 -0.34 -14.27
C ILE A 71 -1.18 -0.30 -14.05
N PHE A 72 -0.66 -1.09 -13.09
CA PHE A 72 0.76 -1.15 -12.82
C PHE A 72 1.58 -1.58 -14.04
N LEU A 73 1.17 -2.68 -14.69
CA LEU A 73 1.90 -3.24 -15.83
C LEU A 73 1.89 -2.31 -17.05
N GLN A 74 0.80 -1.57 -17.28
CA GLN A 74 0.74 -0.54 -18.30
C GLN A 74 1.74 0.58 -18.05
N GLU A 75 1.77 1.16 -16.83
CA GLU A 75 2.71 2.24 -16.50
C GLU A 75 4.17 1.75 -16.51
N ALA A 76 4.42 0.51 -16.07
CA ALA A 76 5.75 -0.10 -16.13
C ALA A 76 6.21 -0.32 -17.58
N THR A 77 5.32 -0.79 -18.45
CA THR A 77 5.60 -1.00 -19.89
C THR A 77 5.87 0.33 -20.57
N LYS A 78 5.02 1.34 -20.34
CA LYS A 78 5.17 2.70 -20.85
C LYS A 78 6.52 3.32 -20.45
N ARG A 79 7.00 3.03 -19.23
CA ARG A 79 8.30 3.50 -18.72
C ARG A 79 9.47 2.58 -19.05
N GLN A 80 9.23 1.44 -19.72
CA GLN A 80 10.24 0.43 -20.05
C GLN A 80 11.01 -0.06 -18.80
N VAL A 81 10.29 -0.25 -17.69
CA VAL A 81 10.88 -0.76 -16.44
C VAL A 81 10.73 -2.28 -16.42
N GLN A 82 11.82 -3.00 -16.21
CA GLN A 82 11.75 -4.45 -16.01
C GLN A 82 11.15 -4.75 -14.65
N THR A 83 10.12 -5.60 -14.62
CA THR A 83 9.35 -5.89 -13.40
C THR A 83 9.41 -7.37 -13.02
N ARG A 84 9.33 -7.61 -11.71
CA ARG A 84 8.96 -8.88 -11.12
C ARG A 84 7.76 -8.65 -10.21
N CYS A 85 6.65 -9.31 -10.52
CA CYS A 85 5.35 -9.09 -9.88
C CYS A 85 4.95 -10.29 -9.05
N HIS A 86 4.34 -10.06 -7.89
CA HIS A 86 3.75 -11.08 -7.04
C HIS A 86 2.29 -10.70 -6.84
N PHE A 87 1.37 -11.51 -7.38
CA PHE A 87 -0.05 -11.24 -7.34
C PHE A 87 -0.74 -12.20 -6.38
N VAL A 88 -1.52 -11.66 -5.46
CA VAL A 88 -2.22 -12.41 -4.42
C VAL A 88 -3.72 -12.24 -4.56
N ASP A 89 -4.44 -13.36 -4.48
CA ASP A 89 -5.89 -13.42 -4.31
C ASP A 89 -6.22 -14.78 -3.70
N VAL A 90 -7.21 -14.88 -2.80
CA VAL A 90 -7.58 -16.16 -2.18
C VAL A 90 -8.29 -17.09 -3.16
N ASN A 91 -8.90 -16.54 -4.23
CA ASN A 91 -9.64 -17.31 -5.21
C ASN A 91 -8.78 -17.69 -6.41
N GLU A 92 -8.48 -18.98 -6.55
CA GLU A 92 -7.68 -19.50 -7.67
C GLU A 92 -8.29 -19.19 -9.04
N THR A 93 -9.62 -19.18 -9.16
CA THR A 93 -10.29 -18.83 -10.44
C THR A 93 -10.03 -17.37 -10.83
N VAL A 94 -9.94 -16.49 -9.84
CA VAL A 94 -9.60 -15.07 -10.05
C VAL A 94 -8.15 -14.93 -10.49
N ILE A 95 -7.23 -15.72 -9.93
CA ILE A 95 -5.83 -15.77 -10.37
C ILE A 95 -5.70 -16.29 -11.81
N GLU A 96 -6.46 -17.31 -12.21
CA GLU A 96 -6.45 -17.79 -13.59
C GLU A 96 -6.97 -16.73 -14.58
N ALA A 97 -8.01 -15.99 -14.20
CA ALA A 97 -8.48 -14.85 -14.99
C ALA A 97 -7.40 -13.75 -15.10
N LEU A 98 -6.71 -13.44 -14.00
CA LEU A 98 -5.61 -12.49 -13.98
C LEU A 98 -4.49 -12.89 -14.94
N LYS A 99 -4.02 -14.14 -14.88
CA LYS A 99 -2.98 -14.69 -15.76
C LYS A 99 -3.30 -14.45 -17.23
N LYS A 100 -4.56 -14.70 -17.63
CA LYS A 100 -5.03 -14.46 -19.00
C LYS A 100 -4.98 -12.97 -19.34
N ASN A 101 -5.53 -12.12 -18.47
CA ASN A 101 -5.66 -10.69 -18.70
C ASN A 101 -4.31 -9.95 -18.77
N ILE A 102 -3.28 -10.44 -18.05
CA ILE A 102 -1.96 -9.80 -18.05
C ILE A 102 -0.94 -10.47 -18.99
N SER A 103 -1.33 -11.53 -19.70
CA SER A 103 -0.44 -12.31 -20.57
C SER A 103 0.24 -11.48 -21.68
N ILE A 104 -0.35 -10.35 -22.05
CA ILE A 104 0.19 -9.42 -23.05
C ILE A 104 1.35 -8.57 -22.53
N PHE A 105 1.54 -8.46 -21.22
CA PHE A 105 2.56 -7.58 -20.63
C PHE A 105 3.88 -8.34 -20.41
N PRO A 106 5.02 -7.72 -20.73
CA PRO A 106 6.33 -8.32 -20.50
C PRO A 106 6.73 -8.21 -19.03
N CYS A 107 6.28 -9.17 -18.20
CA CYS A 107 6.63 -9.21 -16.78
C CYS A 107 6.98 -10.63 -16.29
N GLN A 108 7.79 -10.71 -15.22
CA GLN A 108 8.00 -11.96 -14.50
C GLN A 108 6.99 -12.02 -13.34
N ALA A 109 5.91 -12.79 -13.50
CA ALA A 109 4.84 -12.88 -12.50
C ALA A 109 4.90 -14.20 -11.70
N GLU A 110 4.72 -14.09 -10.39
CA GLU A 110 4.45 -15.19 -9.46
C GLU A 110 3.05 -14.99 -8.86
N TYR A 111 2.29 -16.07 -8.68
CA TYR A 111 0.89 -16.02 -8.27
C TYR A 111 0.68 -16.81 -6.98
N PHE A 112 -0.10 -16.24 -6.06
CA PHE A 112 -0.30 -16.76 -4.72
C PHE A 112 -1.80 -16.89 -4.45
N PRO A 113 -2.42 -18.05 -4.72
CA PRO A 113 -3.84 -18.32 -4.45
C PRO A 113 -4.07 -18.58 -2.95
N TYR A 114 -3.69 -17.62 -2.11
CA TYR A 114 -3.65 -17.74 -0.65
C TYR A 114 -4.28 -16.51 0.02
N ASP A 115 -4.57 -16.62 1.32
CA ASP A 115 -4.78 -15.43 2.13
C ASP A 115 -3.49 -14.58 2.24
N ASN A 116 -3.67 -13.30 2.56
CA ASN A 116 -2.56 -12.34 2.59
C ASN A 116 -1.48 -12.68 3.63
N HIS A 117 -1.84 -13.26 4.78
CA HIS A 117 -0.86 -13.63 5.80
C HIS A 117 0.08 -14.72 5.27
N LEU A 118 -0.45 -15.78 4.67
CA LEU A 118 0.38 -16.84 4.08
C LEU A 118 1.17 -16.33 2.85
N ALA A 119 0.54 -15.54 1.98
CA ALA A 119 1.18 -15.01 0.77
C ALA A 119 2.36 -14.10 1.09
N ILE A 120 2.21 -13.15 2.03
CA ILE A 120 3.27 -12.24 2.48
C ILE A 120 4.50 -13.02 2.94
N LYS A 121 4.30 -14.08 3.74
CA LYS A 121 5.39 -14.94 4.21
C LYS A 121 6.12 -15.63 3.05
N LYS A 122 5.38 -16.20 2.10
CA LYS A 122 5.95 -16.88 0.92
C LYS A 122 6.69 -15.92 -0.01
N ILE A 123 6.13 -14.74 -0.26
CA ILE A 123 6.77 -13.69 -1.03
C ILE A 123 8.07 -13.25 -0.35
N SER A 124 8.04 -13.04 0.97
CA SER A 124 9.24 -12.71 1.76
C SER A 124 10.35 -13.77 1.61
N GLU A 125 10.00 -15.06 1.68
CA GLU A 125 10.95 -16.17 1.47
C GLU A 125 11.56 -16.12 0.06
N THR A 126 10.74 -15.90 -0.98
CA THR A 126 11.18 -15.76 -2.37
C THR A 126 12.14 -14.58 -2.56
N LEU A 127 11.77 -13.41 -2.03
CA LEU A 127 12.59 -12.19 -2.11
C LEU A 127 13.92 -12.34 -1.37
N TYR A 128 13.93 -13.06 -0.23
CA TYR A 128 15.15 -13.39 0.48
C TYR A 128 16.12 -14.21 -0.38
N GLN A 129 15.64 -15.19 -1.15
CA GLN A 129 16.50 -15.96 -2.06
C GLN A 129 17.12 -15.07 -3.15
N TYR A 130 16.36 -14.13 -3.70
CA TYR A 130 16.87 -13.17 -4.69
C TYR A 130 17.91 -12.24 -4.08
N HIS A 131 17.68 -11.75 -2.87
CA HIS A 131 18.66 -10.97 -2.14
C HIS A 131 19.93 -11.79 -1.88
N LYS A 132 19.81 -13.02 -1.35
CA LYS A 132 20.95 -13.89 -0.99
C LYS A 132 21.84 -14.24 -2.19
N LYS A 133 21.24 -14.46 -3.38
CA LYS A 133 21.98 -14.86 -4.60
C LYS A 133 22.97 -13.79 -5.11
N GLY A 134 22.91 -12.55 -4.63
CA GLY A 134 23.85 -11.51 -5.05
C GLY A 134 24.00 -10.31 -4.12
N ASN A 135 23.52 -10.41 -2.88
CA ASN A 135 23.39 -9.31 -1.92
C ASN A 135 22.76 -8.05 -2.55
N LYS A 136 21.75 -8.25 -3.39
CA LYS A 136 21.17 -7.17 -4.20
C LYS A 136 20.11 -6.40 -3.42
N LYS A 137 20.08 -5.08 -3.56
CA LYS A 137 18.99 -4.24 -3.06
C LYS A 137 17.76 -4.40 -3.97
N LEU A 138 16.60 -4.48 -3.33
CA LEU A 138 15.31 -4.71 -3.97
C LEU A 138 14.48 -3.43 -3.87
N TYR A 139 14.22 -2.77 -4.99
CA TYR A 139 13.38 -1.57 -5.04
C TYR A 139 12.04 -1.92 -5.65
N GLY A 140 10.98 -1.29 -5.17
CA GLY A 140 9.64 -1.67 -5.56
C GLY A 140 8.58 -1.18 -4.59
N LEU A 141 7.38 -1.73 -4.76
CA LEU A 141 6.19 -1.34 -4.03
C LEU A 141 5.39 -2.57 -3.64
N LEU A 142 5.03 -2.64 -2.36
CA LEU A 142 3.93 -3.47 -1.90
C LEU A 142 2.65 -2.61 -1.86
N TYR A 143 1.63 -3.06 -2.58
CA TYR A 143 0.31 -2.46 -2.60
C TYR A 143 -0.69 -3.35 -1.87
N SER A 144 -1.47 -2.74 -0.99
CA SER A 144 -2.58 -3.39 -0.28
C SER A 144 -3.85 -2.55 -0.48
N ASP A 145 -4.92 -3.22 -0.91
CA ASP A 145 -6.22 -2.63 -1.21
C ASP A 145 -7.32 -3.43 -0.51
N GLU A 146 -7.10 -3.70 0.78
CA GLU A 146 -8.05 -4.49 1.53
C GLU A 146 -9.32 -3.68 1.84
N ASN A 147 -10.46 -4.24 1.44
CA ASN A 147 -11.77 -3.78 1.90
C ASN A 147 -12.04 -4.11 3.39
N GLY A 148 -11.13 -4.84 4.04
CA GLY A 148 -11.19 -5.32 5.42
C GLY A 148 -10.10 -4.74 6.32
N THR A 149 -9.39 -5.62 7.03
CA THR A 149 -8.35 -5.23 8.00
C THR A 149 -6.98 -5.51 7.41
N VAL A 150 -6.31 -4.44 6.98
CA VAL A 150 -4.92 -4.47 6.51
C VAL A 150 -4.05 -5.32 7.45
N PRO A 151 -3.22 -6.25 6.92
CA PRO A 151 -2.42 -7.19 7.70
C PRO A 151 -1.17 -6.52 8.28
N PHE A 152 -1.39 -5.53 9.15
CA PHE A 152 -0.33 -4.64 9.66
C PHE A 152 0.74 -5.37 10.46
N ASP A 153 0.37 -6.41 11.21
CA ASP A 153 1.33 -7.14 12.05
C ASP A 153 2.25 -8.01 11.16
N GLU A 154 1.71 -8.62 10.11
CA GLU A 154 2.45 -9.37 9.09
C GLU A 154 3.36 -8.46 8.27
N LEU A 155 2.85 -7.30 7.86
CA LEU A 155 3.64 -6.29 7.18
C LEU A 155 4.78 -5.79 8.09
N THR A 156 4.55 -5.65 9.40
CA THR A 156 5.58 -5.28 10.37
C THR A 156 6.68 -6.33 10.44
N GLU A 157 6.32 -7.61 10.52
CA GLU A 157 7.30 -8.71 10.52
C GLU A 157 8.13 -8.71 9.22
N VAL A 158 7.48 -8.59 8.07
CA VAL A 158 8.17 -8.61 6.77
C VAL A 158 9.08 -7.41 6.57
N PHE A 159 8.62 -6.20 6.85
CA PHE A 159 9.45 -5.01 6.68
C PHE A 159 10.54 -4.85 7.74
N SER A 160 10.47 -5.61 8.84
CA SER A 160 11.56 -5.69 9.83
C SER A 160 12.80 -6.39 9.25
N GLN A 161 12.64 -7.15 8.17
CA GLN A 161 13.74 -7.83 7.50
C GLN A 161 14.56 -6.83 6.67
N LYS A 162 15.86 -6.73 6.97
CA LYS A 162 16.78 -5.74 6.37
C LYS A 162 16.76 -5.68 4.84
N HIS A 163 16.58 -6.82 4.17
CA HIS A 163 16.60 -6.89 2.70
C HIS A 163 15.32 -6.37 2.04
N LEU A 164 14.24 -6.18 2.80
CA LEU A 164 12.95 -5.65 2.33
C LEU A 164 12.73 -4.18 2.72
N GLN A 165 13.65 -3.60 3.49
CA GLN A 165 13.54 -2.21 3.93
C GLN A 165 13.57 -1.20 2.78
N THR A 166 14.09 -1.56 1.60
CA THR A 166 14.13 -0.71 0.39
C THR A 166 12.88 -0.81 -0.48
N LEU A 167 11.97 -1.73 -0.19
CA LEU A 167 10.64 -1.74 -0.79
C LEU A 167 9.78 -0.71 -0.07
N ASP A 168 8.99 0.04 -0.82
CA ASP A 168 8.01 0.96 -0.26
C ASP A 168 6.66 0.25 -0.07
N ILE A 169 5.77 0.87 0.70
CA ILE A 169 4.41 0.35 0.93
C ILE A 169 3.37 1.40 0.61
N LEU A 170 2.33 1.04 -0.13
CA LEU A 170 1.13 1.84 -0.34
C LEU A 170 -0.08 1.04 0.12
N ILE A 171 -0.88 1.63 1.00
CA ILE A 171 -2.07 1.02 1.57
C ILE A 171 -3.27 1.88 1.22
N TYR A 172 -4.26 1.32 0.55
CA TYR A 172 -5.59 1.91 0.43
C TYR A 172 -6.49 1.34 1.53
N PHE A 173 -7.13 2.21 2.30
CA PHE A 173 -7.91 1.79 3.46
C PHE A 173 -9.11 2.70 3.73
N SER A 174 -10.13 2.15 4.41
CA SER A 174 -11.28 2.88 4.92
C SER A 174 -11.02 3.30 6.36
N ALA A 175 -10.88 4.62 6.60
CA ALA A 175 -10.71 5.12 7.96
C ALA A 175 -11.97 4.86 8.82
N THR A 176 -13.15 4.85 8.22
CA THR A 176 -14.39 4.47 8.91
C THR A 176 -14.34 3.02 9.39
N THR A 177 -13.83 2.08 8.60
CA THR A 177 -13.66 0.68 9.00
C THR A 177 -12.68 0.56 10.15
N VAL A 178 -11.50 1.18 10.06
CA VAL A 178 -10.49 1.18 11.14
C VAL A 178 -11.09 1.67 12.47
N LYS A 179 -11.84 2.78 12.44
CA LYS A 179 -12.50 3.34 13.64
C LYS A 179 -13.60 2.45 14.20
N ARG A 180 -14.32 1.69 13.36
CA ARG A 180 -15.37 0.77 13.79
C ARG A 180 -14.78 -0.49 14.43
N CYS A 181 -13.73 -1.06 13.86
CA CYS A 181 -13.08 -2.27 14.39
C CYS A 181 -12.56 -2.04 15.82
N LEU A 182 -12.04 -0.84 16.12
CA LEU A 182 -11.63 -0.43 17.48
C LEU A 182 -12.74 -0.52 18.54
N LYS A 183 -14.01 -0.41 18.14
CA LYS A 183 -15.17 -0.44 19.05
C LYS A 183 -15.93 -1.77 19.01
N SER A 184 -15.43 -2.73 18.23
CA SER A 184 -16.07 -4.03 18.02
C SER A 184 -15.69 -5.04 19.12
N PHE A 185 -16.49 -6.11 19.25
CA PHE A 185 -16.18 -7.23 20.15
C PHE A 185 -14.86 -7.88 19.69
N GLY A 186 -13.84 -7.91 20.57
CA GLY A 186 -12.47 -8.30 20.21
C GLY A 186 -11.54 -7.13 19.84
N SER A 187 -11.87 -5.91 20.30
CA SER A 187 -11.10 -4.68 20.12
C SER A 187 -9.60 -4.82 20.41
N ASP A 188 -9.20 -5.73 21.30
CA ASP A 188 -7.79 -5.95 21.69
C ASP A 188 -6.90 -6.36 20.51
N LYS A 189 -7.50 -6.87 19.43
CA LYS A 189 -6.79 -7.23 18.19
C LYS A 189 -6.60 -6.03 17.24
N TYR A 190 -7.41 -4.99 17.38
CA TYR A 190 -7.40 -3.83 16.50
C TYR A 190 -6.69 -2.67 17.18
N LYS A 191 -5.83 -1.97 16.43
CA LYS A 191 -5.05 -0.84 16.92
C LYS A 191 -5.46 0.42 16.18
N ARG A 192 -5.11 1.60 16.71
CA ARG A 192 -5.36 2.85 15.99
C ARG A 192 -4.47 2.91 14.75
N LEU A 193 -4.89 3.66 13.74
CA LEU A 193 -4.07 3.91 12.55
C LEU A 193 -2.68 4.45 12.91
N THR A 194 -2.61 5.32 13.92
CA THR A 194 -1.35 5.85 14.46
C THR A 194 -0.44 4.76 15.01
N ASP A 195 -0.99 3.76 15.69
CA ASP A 195 -0.23 2.66 16.28
C ASP A 195 0.33 1.74 15.19
N TYR A 196 -0.46 1.50 14.14
CA TYR A 196 -0.02 0.72 12.98
C TYR A 196 1.11 1.43 12.21
N ILE A 197 0.97 2.73 11.97
CA ILE A 197 2.02 3.56 11.34
C ILE A 197 3.31 3.52 12.15
N TYR A 198 3.21 3.62 13.49
CA TYR A 198 4.37 3.60 14.38
C TYR A 198 5.10 2.25 14.41
N LYS A 199 4.35 1.14 14.31
CA LYS A 199 4.93 -0.21 14.37
C LYS A 199 5.59 -0.63 13.07
N LEU A 200 5.06 -0.22 11.93
CA LEU A 200 5.65 -0.53 10.64
C LEU A 200 7.02 0.15 10.51
N PRO A 201 8.10 -0.58 10.17
CA PRO A 201 9.46 -0.04 10.14
C PRO A 201 9.72 0.77 8.85
N LYS A 202 8.95 1.86 8.70
CA LYS A 202 9.07 2.89 7.68
C LYS A 202 9.39 4.22 8.36
N LYS A 203 10.42 4.90 7.86
CA LYS A 203 10.90 6.16 8.45
C LYS A 203 10.03 7.36 8.10
N HIS A 204 9.50 7.38 6.88
CA HIS A 204 8.73 8.50 6.35
C HIS A 204 7.38 8.03 5.86
N TRP A 205 6.37 8.87 6.07
CA TRP A 205 4.98 8.57 5.75
C TRP A 205 4.31 9.76 5.10
N GLN A 206 3.52 9.49 4.06
CA GLN A 206 2.56 10.43 3.51
C GLN A 206 1.15 9.86 3.62
N ILE A 207 0.18 10.73 3.88
CA ILE A 207 -1.22 10.37 3.92
C ILE A 207 -2.02 11.21 2.93
N ARG A 208 -2.96 10.58 2.25
CA ARG A 208 -3.87 11.27 1.34
C ARG A 208 -5.04 11.86 2.12
N GLN A 209 -5.40 13.10 1.83
CA GLN A 209 -6.65 13.65 2.31
C GLN A 209 -7.84 12.88 1.69
N ALA A 210 -8.73 12.34 2.53
CA ALA A 210 -9.98 11.75 2.07
C ALA A 210 -10.88 12.82 1.41
N GLN A 211 -11.75 12.39 0.49
CA GLN A 211 -12.75 13.29 -0.09
C GLN A 211 -13.77 13.71 0.97
N SER A 212 -14.23 14.95 0.92
CA SER A 212 -15.07 15.55 1.97
C SER A 212 -16.46 14.92 2.07
N ASP A 213 -16.96 14.39 0.96
CA ASP A 213 -18.25 13.73 0.79
C ASP A 213 -18.17 12.20 0.93
N ASP A 214 -16.96 11.65 1.08
CA ASP A 214 -16.76 10.21 1.24
C ASP A 214 -17.04 9.76 2.68
N LYS A 215 -18.19 9.12 2.86
CA LYS A 215 -18.64 8.55 4.14
C LYS A 215 -17.71 7.45 4.69
N GLN A 216 -17.00 6.74 3.83
CA GLN A 216 -16.03 5.72 4.24
C GLN A 216 -14.65 6.31 4.52
N GLN A 217 -14.44 7.56 4.09
CA GLN A 217 -13.18 8.30 4.25
C GLN A 217 -11.99 7.48 3.72
N TRP A 218 -12.14 6.93 2.53
CA TRP A 218 -11.09 6.18 1.86
C TRP A 218 -9.86 7.05 1.66
N SER A 219 -8.71 6.50 2.01
CA SER A 219 -7.43 7.20 1.92
C SER A 219 -6.33 6.25 1.47
N PHE A 220 -5.23 6.85 0.99
CA PHE A 220 -3.98 6.16 0.76
C PHE A 220 -3.00 6.55 1.86
N LEU A 221 -2.25 5.57 2.35
CA LEU A 221 -1.15 5.73 3.26
C LEU A 221 0.11 5.16 2.58
N PHE A 222 1.12 6.01 2.41
CA PHE A 222 2.38 5.64 1.74
C PHE A 222 3.54 5.70 2.74
N GLY A 223 4.29 4.60 2.86
CA GLY A 223 5.43 4.47 3.76
C GLY A 223 6.71 4.15 2.99
N THR A 224 7.79 4.88 3.29
CA THR A 224 9.10 4.71 2.65
C THR A 224 10.25 4.84 3.64
N ASN A 225 11.39 4.22 3.29
CA ASN A 225 12.67 4.43 3.97
C ASN A 225 13.63 5.30 3.15
N TRP A 226 13.18 5.86 2.03
CA TRP A 226 14.03 6.68 1.19
C TRP A 226 14.21 8.07 1.77
N GLU A 227 15.47 8.41 2.06
CA GLU A 227 15.90 9.69 2.59
C GLU A 227 16.73 10.46 1.58
N ASN A 228 16.57 11.78 1.57
CA ASN A 228 17.52 12.67 0.92
C ASN A 228 18.74 12.94 1.82
N LYS A 229 19.70 13.73 1.34
CA LYS A 229 20.95 14.04 2.06
C LYS A 229 20.74 14.77 3.38
N GLN A 230 19.56 15.35 3.61
CA GLN A 230 19.18 16.06 4.82
C GLN A 230 18.38 15.19 5.81
N GLY A 231 18.25 13.88 5.53
CA GLY A 231 17.46 12.96 6.37
C GLY A 231 15.96 13.17 6.28
N LYS A 232 15.48 13.97 5.31
CA LYS A 232 14.04 14.15 5.02
C LYS A 232 13.58 13.11 4.01
N MET A 233 12.27 12.91 3.91
CA MET A 233 11.66 12.06 2.89
C MET A 233 12.20 12.43 1.49
N GLY A 234 12.84 11.45 0.83
CA GLY A 234 13.37 11.63 -0.53
C GLY A 234 12.28 11.60 -1.60
N TYR A 235 11.15 10.99 -1.28
CA TYR A 235 9.99 10.91 -2.16
C TYR A 235 9.24 12.25 -2.19
N PRO A 236 8.92 12.79 -3.39
CA PRO A 236 8.22 14.06 -3.49
C PRO A 236 6.79 13.95 -2.94
N GLU A 237 6.28 15.04 -2.36
CA GLU A 237 4.86 15.10 -2.03
C GLU A 237 4.00 15.08 -3.30
N VAL A 238 3.11 14.11 -3.38
CA VAL A 238 2.18 13.93 -4.51
C VAL A 238 0.97 14.87 -4.34
N LYS A 239 1.22 16.19 -4.33
CA LYS A 239 0.21 17.21 -4.02
C LYS A 239 -1.00 17.21 -4.95
N GLN A 240 -0.81 16.83 -6.22
CA GLN A 240 -1.91 16.67 -7.18
C GLN A 240 -2.96 15.66 -6.68
N LEU A 241 -2.52 14.62 -5.97
CA LEU A 241 -3.38 13.63 -5.35
C LEU A 241 -3.73 13.96 -3.89
N LYS A 242 -3.33 15.14 -3.39
CA LYS A 242 -3.51 15.57 -1.99
C LYS A 242 -2.83 14.65 -0.96
N PHE A 243 -1.65 14.13 -1.29
CA PHE A 243 -0.76 13.53 -0.29
C PHE A 243 0.01 14.61 0.47
N TYR A 244 0.15 14.40 1.77
CA TYR A 244 0.88 15.29 2.68
C TYR A 244 1.80 14.46 3.58
N ASP A 245 3.02 14.94 3.79
CA ASP A 245 3.96 14.33 4.73
C ASP A 245 3.41 14.40 6.16
N LEU A 246 3.48 13.29 6.91
CA LEU A 246 3.02 13.24 8.30
C LEU A 246 3.86 14.11 9.22
N SER A 247 5.08 14.50 8.87
CA SER A 247 5.85 15.51 9.62
C SER A 247 5.28 16.93 9.48
N SER A 248 4.40 17.18 8.50
CA SER A 248 3.76 18.48 8.30
C SER A 248 2.51 18.64 9.19
N GLN A 249 2.19 19.89 9.57
CA GLN A 249 0.97 20.21 10.31
C GLN A 249 -0.30 19.72 9.58
N LYS A 250 -0.32 19.82 8.25
CA LYS A 250 -1.45 19.36 7.44
C LYS A 250 -1.58 17.83 7.45
N GLY A 251 -0.47 17.11 7.32
CA GLY A 251 -0.43 15.65 7.40
C GLY A 251 -0.90 15.12 8.76
N GLN A 252 -0.43 15.73 9.85
CA GLN A 252 -0.90 15.41 11.21
C GLN A 252 -2.41 15.64 11.37
N SER A 253 -2.91 16.80 10.92
CA SER A 253 -4.35 17.09 10.97
C SER A 253 -5.20 16.08 10.18
N ILE A 254 -4.71 15.64 9.02
CA ILE A 254 -5.38 14.59 8.23
C ILE A 254 -5.34 13.27 8.99
N LEU A 255 -4.19 12.86 9.49
CA LEU A 255 -4.04 11.62 10.27
C LEU A 255 -4.99 11.60 11.47
N GLU A 256 -5.05 12.68 12.25
CA GLU A 256 -5.98 12.81 13.38
C GLU A 256 -7.44 12.68 12.94
N SER A 257 -7.82 13.26 11.78
CA SER A 257 -9.18 13.14 11.24
C SER A 257 -9.56 11.72 10.81
N LEU A 258 -8.59 10.94 10.35
CA LEU A 258 -8.81 9.58 9.91
C LEU A 258 -8.70 8.59 11.07
N ALA A 259 -7.82 8.83 12.04
CA ALA A 259 -7.58 7.95 13.18
C ALA A 259 -8.64 8.05 14.28
N TYR A 260 -9.29 9.22 14.46
CA TYR A 260 -10.22 9.46 15.58
C TYR A 260 -11.65 9.81 15.13
N THR A 261 -12.62 9.44 15.95
CA THR A 261 -14.00 9.93 15.83
C THR A 261 -14.15 11.33 16.41
N ASN A 262 -15.18 12.09 16.00
CA ASN A 262 -15.43 13.42 16.54
C ASN A 262 -15.63 13.40 18.07
N LYS A 263 -16.26 12.34 18.60
CA LYS A 263 -16.42 12.14 20.05
C LYS A 263 -15.06 12.01 20.76
N GLU A 264 -14.18 11.15 20.26
CA GLU A 264 -12.83 10.99 20.82
C GLU A 264 -12.02 12.29 20.74
N LYS A 265 -12.15 13.05 19.64
CA LYS A 265 -11.50 14.36 19.52
C LYS A 265 -11.99 15.36 20.57
N GLN A 266 -13.29 15.38 20.82
CA GLN A 266 -13.86 16.23 21.87
C GLN A 266 -13.38 15.81 23.26
N GLU A 267 -13.34 14.51 23.55
CA GLU A 267 -12.81 13.97 24.81
C GLU A 267 -11.32 14.30 25.02
N MET A 268 -10.51 14.31 23.95
CA MET A 268 -9.10 14.71 24.02
C MET A 268 -8.90 16.22 24.28
N MET A 269 -9.85 17.06 23.90
CA MET A 269 -9.81 18.51 24.14
C MET A 269 -10.37 18.91 25.51
N GLN A 270 -11.18 18.05 26.14
CA GLN A 270 -11.74 18.32 27.45
C GLN A 270 -10.67 18.10 28.55
N PRO A 271 -10.47 19.06 29.45
CA PRO A 271 -9.56 18.87 30.58
C PRO A 271 -10.09 17.74 31.47
N LYS A 272 -9.27 16.70 31.68
CA LYS A 272 -9.57 15.66 32.65
C LYS A 272 -9.44 16.23 34.05
N ILE A 273 -10.51 16.20 34.85
CA ILE A 273 -10.46 16.54 36.27
C ILE A 273 -9.87 15.33 37.00
N PRO A 274 -8.70 15.45 37.65
CA PRO A 274 -8.11 14.33 38.38
C PRO A 274 -9.07 13.82 39.47
N GLY A 275 -9.38 12.53 39.48
CA GLY A 275 -10.21 11.89 40.53
C GLY A 275 -11.69 11.67 40.18
N LEU A 276 -12.11 11.93 38.95
CA LEU A 276 -13.47 11.69 38.44
C LEU A 276 -13.41 10.82 37.16
N ASP A 277 -12.82 9.63 37.25
CA ASP A 277 -12.99 8.61 36.21
C ASP A 277 -14.14 7.70 36.66
N ILE A 278 -15.35 7.93 36.11
CA ILE A 278 -16.53 7.05 36.25
C ILE A 278 -16.63 6.22 34.98
#